data_AF-A0A7X8FTY5-F1
#
_entry.id   AF-A0A7X8FTY5-F1
#
_cell.length_a   1.000
_cell.length_b   1.000
_cell.length_c   1.000
_cell.angle_alpha   90.00
_cell.angle_beta   90.00
_cell.angle_gamma   90.00
#
_symmetry.space_group_name_H-M   'P 1'
#
loop_
_entity.id
_entity.type
_entity.pdbx_description
1 polymer ?
#
loop_
_entity_poly.entity_id
_entity_poly.type
_entity_poly.pdbx_seq_one_letter_code
_entity_poly.pdbx_strand_id
1 'polypeptide(L)'
;THPHVKLHSGEEYRQGLERLARKLGVEKNIIFYNRFVEFSELCDFLGATDVYVTPYLHAAQAVSGTLAYAMGAGKPVVSTPYWYAEEMLADERGVLVGFNDSTALSESINRLLADDKLRGKIVKKAWDFSRGALWKNVAAEYLSIFDEIRTERQEQPRFWTFPEPLEKTRTSLPDINLGHLFTMTDDTGILQHATYSVPEYAHGYCIDDNARALIVSVMAALQSPEPRQLVELQKKYLSFIQHAWNEKAGGFRNFMGFDRHWLEEKGSEDSQGRTIWALGVCSALSRDKGCTALATRLFHQALPLHASLSYPRSIAFALVGIHAYLARFSGDTEVRRVRGMLADRLYNFFPETLDTAWPWFEDTLSYANAKIPQAFLLSGQWEIRPELTELGLKILDWLIDLQITNNHYSPIGNNGWFVRGGTKPCFDQQPIEAQAMLEACLLAFRMTLRDKYRNAALAAFNWFLGQNDLNEPLYDYATGGCRDGLTPDGPNLNQGAESTLAWLLSLLAMHGFHAEQGNMHYTETIEE
;
A
#
# COMPACT_ATOMS: atom_id res chain seq x y z
N THR A 1 -37.54 -11.20 39.36
CA THR A 1 -37.76 -12.31 38.40
C THR A 1 -37.04 -11.99 37.11
N HIS A 2 -36.30 -12.94 36.51
CA HIS A 2 -35.62 -12.70 35.22
C HIS A 2 -36.65 -12.20 34.17
N PRO A 3 -36.36 -11.18 33.33
CA PRO A 3 -37.36 -10.57 32.44
C PRO A 3 -38.06 -11.58 31.53
N HIS A 4 -37.33 -12.55 31.00
CA HIS A 4 -37.90 -13.62 30.17
C HIS A 4 -38.86 -14.54 30.95
N VAL A 5 -38.53 -14.88 32.20
CA VAL A 5 -39.43 -15.68 33.06
C VAL A 5 -40.68 -14.86 33.42
N LYS A 6 -40.50 -13.56 33.68
CA LYS A 6 -41.61 -12.64 33.98
C LYS A 6 -42.56 -12.45 32.79
N LEU A 7 -42.02 -12.44 31.57
CA LEU A 7 -42.80 -12.32 30.34
C LEU A 7 -43.71 -13.55 30.13
N HIS A 8 -43.22 -14.76 30.41
CA HIS A 8 -43.96 -16.00 30.18
C HIS A 8 -44.89 -16.42 31.32
N SER A 9 -44.49 -16.18 32.58
CA SER A 9 -45.18 -16.70 33.77
C SER A 9 -45.52 -15.62 34.80
N GLY A 10 -45.41 -14.34 34.43
CA GLY A 10 -45.68 -13.23 35.33
C GLY A 10 -44.78 -13.26 36.59
N GLU A 11 -45.36 -12.98 37.75
CA GLU A 11 -44.62 -12.99 39.02
C GLU A 11 -44.81 -14.28 39.81
N GLU A 12 -45.34 -15.34 39.19
CA GLU A 12 -45.69 -16.60 39.86
C GLU A 12 -44.50 -17.19 40.63
N TYR A 13 -43.32 -17.23 40.00
CA TYR A 13 -42.10 -17.77 40.62
C TYR A 13 -41.69 -16.98 41.87
N ARG A 14 -41.62 -15.65 41.79
CA ARG A 14 -41.24 -14.80 42.93
C ARG A 14 -42.26 -14.88 44.05
N GLN A 15 -43.55 -14.81 43.73
CA GLN A 15 -44.61 -14.98 44.73
C GLN A 15 -44.55 -16.36 45.39
N GLY A 16 -44.16 -17.39 44.64
CA GLY A 16 -43.87 -18.72 45.17
C GLY A 16 -42.74 -18.71 46.20
N LEU A 17 -41.62 -18.04 45.91
CA LEU A 17 -40.50 -17.88 46.84
C LEU A 17 -40.90 -17.06 48.09
N GLU A 18 -41.68 -15.99 47.94
CA GLU A 18 -42.19 -15.20 49.07
C GLU A 18 -43.08 -16.04 50.00
N ARG A 19 -43.95 -16.89 49.44
CA ARG A 19 -44.76 -17.85 50.23
C ARG A 19 -43.89 -18.90 50.90
N LEU A 20 -42.88 -19.42 50.21
CA LEU A 20 -41.95 -20.39 50.77
C LEU A 20 -41.16 -19.81 51.95
N ALA A 21 -40.67 -18.58 51.82
CA ALA A 21 -39.96 -17.87 52.88
C ALA A 21 -40.82 -17.74 54.15
N ARG A 22 -42.09 -17.34 54.01
CA ARG A 22 -43.05 -17.27 55.13
C ARG A 22 -43.33 -18.64 55.75
N LYS A 23 -43.48 -19.68 54.93
CA LYS A 23 -43.69 -21.05 55.39
C LYS A 23 -42.51 -21.56 56.22
N LEU A 24 -41.29 -21.17 55.84
CA LEU A 24 -40.05 -21.53 56.53
C LEU A 24 -39.71 -20.60 57.72
N GLY A 25 -40.44 -19.49 57.90
CA GLY A 25 -40.23 -18.53 58.99
C GLY A 25 -38.96 -17.67 58.84
N VAL A 26 -38.44 -17.52 57.61
CA VAL A 26 -37.19 -16.80 57.32
C VAL A 26 -37.43 -15.45 56.64
N GLU A 27 -38.68 -15.03 56.47
CA GLU A 27 -39.05 -13.85 55.69
C GLU A 27 -38.45 -12.54 56.25
N LYS A 28 -38.15 -12.48 57.54
CA LYS A 28 -37.50 -11.31 58.17
C LYS A 28 -36.02 -11.16 57.81
N ASN A 29 -35.40 -12.19 57.25
CA ASN A 29 -33.97 -12.23 56.90
C ASN A 29 -33.72 -12.17 55.38
N ILE A 30 -34.77 -12.02 54.56
CA ILE A 30 -34.68 -12.03 53.11
C ILE A 30 -35.19 -10.72 52.54
N ILE A 31 -34.38 -10.07 51.71
CA ILE A 31 -34.74 -8.86 50.97
C ILE A 31 -34.74 -9.18 49.48
N PHE A 32 -35.88 -8.98 48.81
CA PHE A 32 -36.02 -9.16 47.37
C PHE A 32 -35.88 -7.81 46.64
N TYR A 33 -34.77 -7.61 45.95
CA TYR A 33 -34.58 -6.45 45.07
C TYR A 33 -35.15 -6.75 43.67
N ASN A 34 -36.38 -6.29 43.40
CA ASN A 34 -37.10 -6.60 42.15
C ASN A 34 -36.92 -5.51 41.08
N ARG A 35 -35.68 -5.09 40.84
CA ARG A 35 -35.31 -4.13 39.78
C ARG A 35 -33.90 -4.39 39.29
N PHE A 36 -33.59 -3.92 38.09
CA PHE A 36 -32.20 -3.76 37.68
C PHE A 36 -31.55 -2.65 38.52
N VAL A 37 -30.27 -2.82 38.80
CA VAL A 37 -29.48 -1.89 39.61
C VAL A 37 -28.39 -1.32 38.71
N GLU A 38 -28.10 -0.05 38.91
CA GLU A 38 -26.99 0.61 38.23
C GLU A 38 -25.67 0.03 38.73
N PHE A 39 -24.61 0.20 37.94
CA PHE A 39 -23.30 -0.36 38.26
C PHE A 39 -22.77 0.06 39.64
N SER A 40 -22.93 1.34 40.01
CA SER A 40 -22.50 1.84 41.33
C SER A 40 -23.25 1.15 42.48
N GLU A 41 -24.56 0.93 42.32
CA GLU A 41 -25.37 0.28 43.34
C GLU A 41 -25.04 -1.22 43.44
N LEU A 42 -24.73 -1.88 42.32
CA LEU A 42 -24.21 -3.25 42.33
C LEU A 42 -22.90 -3.34 43.13
N CYS A 43 -21.99 -2.39 42.93
CA CYS A 43 -20.75 -2.31 43.70
C CYS A 43 -21.01 -2.11 45.19
N ASP A 44 -22.00 -1.30 45.57
CA ASP A 44 -22.39 -1.10 46.97
C ASP A 44 -22.94 -2.41 47.58
N PHE A 45 -23.80 -3.14 46.85
CA PHE A 45 -24.31 -4.45 47.31
C PHE A 45 -23.19 -5.47 47.50
N LEU A 46 -22.30 -5.60 46.52
CA LEU A 46 -21.15 -6.49 46.61
C LEU A 46 -20.23 -6.05 47.76
N GLY A 47 -20.00 -4.74 47.92
CA GLY A 47 -19.22 -4.15 49.00
C GLY A 47 -19.76 -4.47 50.39
N ALA A 48 -21.09 -4.48 50.56
CA ALA A 48 -21.77 -4.84 51.82
C ALA A 48 -21.91 -6.35 52.05
N THR A 49 -21.59 -7.19 51.05
CA THR A 49 -21.76 -8.64 51.15
C THR A 49 -20.62 -9.29 51.96
N ASP A 50 -20.95 -10.24 52.83
CA ASP A 50 -19.99 -11.10 53.53
C ASP A 50 -19.65 -12.37 52.74
N VAL A 51 -20.65 -12.97 52.08
CA VAL A 51 -20.51 -14.15 51.21
C VAL A 51 -21.41 -14.00 49.98
N TYR A 52 -20.83 -14.08 48.79
CA TYR A 52 -21.56 -14.04 47.53
C TYR A 52 -21.91 -15.46 47.09
N VAL A 53 -23.17 -15.68 46.66
CA VAL A 53 -23.68 -17.03 46.39
C VAL A 53 -24.36 -17.10 45.02
N THR A 54 -23.98 -18.09 44.19
CA THR A 54 -24.56 -18.35 42.87
C THR A 54 -24.95 -19.82 42.68
N PRO A 55 -26.09 -20.25 43.25
CA PRO A 55 -26.49 -21.65 43.25
C PRO A 55 -27.36 -21.97 42.02
N TYR A 56 -26.79 -21.85 40.81
CA TYR A 56 -27.49 -22.20 39.57
C TYR A 56 -27.84 -23.69 39.55
N LEU A 57 -28.94 -24.03 38.86
CA LEU A 57 -29.45 -25.41 38.79
C LEU A 57 -28.83 -26.25 37.67
N HIS A 58 -28.11 -25.63 36.74
CA HIS A 58 -27.55 -26.27 35.54
C HIS A 58 -26.13 -25.76 35.24
N ALA A 59 -25.32 -26.61 34.61
CA ALA A 59 -23.91 -26.31 34.33
C ALA A 59 -23.68 -25.36 33.14
N ALA A 60 -24.64 -25.27 32.21
CA ALA A 60 -24.53 -24.50 30.96
C ALA A 60 -24.67 -22.98 31.19
N GLN A 61 -23.72 -22.40 31.93
CA GLN A 61 -23.54 -20.96 32.11
C GLN A 61 -22.08 -20.61 31.78
N ALA A 62 -21.88 -20.05 30.58
CA ALA A 62 -20.55 -19.75 30.06
C ALA A 62 -19.95 -18.45 30.63
N VAL A 63 -20.76 -17.59 31.24
CA VAL A 63 -20.32 -16.30 31.80
C VAL A 63 -21.14 -15.92 33.03
N SER A 64 -20.54 -15.14 33.94
CA SER A 64 -21.26 -14.51 35.05
C SER A 64 -20.55 -13.22 35.46
N GLY A 65 -21.08 -12.08 34.99
CA GLY A 65 -20.51 -10.77 35.32
C GLY A 65 -20.51 -10.50 36.82
N THR A 66 -21.59 -10.87 37.52
CA THR A 66 -21.71 -10.66 38.98
C THR A 66 -20.73 -11.52 39.78
N LEU A 67 -20.38 -12.73 39.30
CA LEU A 67 -19.30 -13.53 39.89
C LEU A 67 -17.95 -12.83 39.72
N ALA A 68 -17.65 -12.36 38.51
CA ALA A 68 -16.41 -11.64 38.24
C ALA A 68 -16.27 -10.39 39.12
N TYR A 69 -17.35 -9.61 39.27
CA TYR A 69 -17.37 -8.45 40.15
C TYR A 69 -17.23 -8.82 41.63
N ALA A 70 -17.86 -9.90 42.09
CA ALA A 70 -17.71 -10.36 43.47
C ALA A 70 -16.25 -10.72 43.79
N MET A 71 -15.60 -11.48 42.91
CA MET A 71 -14.17 -11.80 43.05
C MET A 71 -13.30 -10.54 42.99
N GLY A 72 -13.58 -9.64 42.03
CA GLY A 72 -12.88 -8.36 41.89
C GLY A 72 -13.13 -7.37 43.03
N ALA A 73 -14.17 -7.57 43.83
CA ALA A 73 -14.45 -6.84 45.07
C ALA A 73 -13.89 -7.54 46.32
N GLY A 74 -13.17 -8.65 46.15
CA GLY A 74 -12.58 -9.42 47.25
C GLY A 74 -13.62 -10.12 48.11
N LYS A 75 -14.69 -10.63 47.50
CA LYS A 75 -15.79 -11.31 48.22
C LYS A 75 -15.62 -12.82 48.09
N PRO A 76 -15.75 -13.57 49.21
CA PRO A 76 -15.71 -15.03 49.14
C PRO A 76 -16.95 -15.53 48.41
N VAL A 77 -16.76 -16.51 47.52
CA VAL A 77 -17.82 -17.04 46.67
C VAL A 77 -18.14 -18.48 47.02
N VAL A 78 -19.43 -18.79 47.12
CA VAL A 78 -19.95 -20.16 47.10
C VAL A 78 -20.84 -20.33 45.86
N SER A 79 -20.57 -21.33 45.03
CA SER A 79 -21.28 -21.51 43.77
C SER A 79 -21.54 -22.99 43.49
N THR A 80 -22.54 -23.28 42.66
CA THR A 80 -22.58 -24.58 41.96
C THR A 80 -21.55 -24.60 40.82
N PRO A 81 -21.07 -25.79 40.38
CA PRO A 81 -20.02 -25.92 39.36
C PRO A 81 -20.60 -25.76 37.95
N TYR A 82 -21.04 -24.54 37.61
CA TYR A 82 -21.28 -24.17 36.22
C TYR A 82 -19.97 -23.77 35.54
N TRP A 83 -19.87 -23.91 34.22
CA TRP A 83 -18.59 -23.83 33.49
C TRP A 83 -17.71 -22.65 33.90
N TYR A 84 -18.28 -21.45 33.93
CA TYR A 84 -17.52 -20.26 34.33
C TYR A 84 -17.15 -20.22 35.82
N ALA A 85 -17.95 -20.77 36.73
CA ALA A 85 -17.59 -20.88 38.14
C ALA A 85 -16.47 -21.90 38.38
N GLU A 86 -16.43 -23.01 37.63
CA GLU A 86 -15.35 -24.00 37.74
C GLU A 86 -13.99 -23.37 37.40
N GLU A 87 -13.93 -22.59 36.33
CA GLU A 87 -12.71 -21.89 35.91
C GLU A 87 -12.30 -20.79 36.88
N MET A 88 -13.26 -19.94 37.28
CA MET A 88 -13.00 -18.78 38.11
C MET A 88 -12.67 -19.15 39.56
N LEU A 89 -13.26 -20.23 40.09
CA LEU A 89 -13.11 -20.64 41.49
C LEU A 89 -12.11 -21.79 41.70
N ALA A 90 -11.45 -22.27 40.63
CA ALA A 90 -10.39 -23.27 40.73
C ALA A 90 -9.26 -22.83 41.67
N ASP A 91 -8.37 -23.75 42.04
CA ASP A 91 -7.21 -23.47 42.90
C ASP A 91 -7.56 -22.86 44.28
N GLU A 92 -8.73 -23.22 44.82
CA GLU A 92 -9.28 -22.70 46.08
C GLU A 92 -9.59 -21.19 46.04
N ARG A 93 -9.96 -20.65 44.88
CA ARG A 93 -10.43 -19.26 44.71
C ARG A 93 -11.90 -19.06 45.13
N GLY A 94 -12.63 -20.15 45.39
CA GLY A 94 -13.95 -20.15 46.00
C GLY A 94 -14.33 -21.54 46.49
N VAL A 95 -15.61 -21.73 46.81
CA VAL A 95 -16.16 -23.02 47.22
C VAL A 95 -17.21 -23.46 46.22
N LEU A 96 -17.04 -24.66 45.68
CA LEU A 96 -18.02 -25.29 44.79
C LEU A 96 -18.84 -26.33 45.56
N VAL A 97 -20.16 -26.30 45.39
CA VAL A 97 -21.12 -27.23 46.00
C VAL A 97 -21.97 -27.92 44.93
N GLY A 98 -22.43 -29.15 45.19
CA GLY A 98 -23.23 -29.90 44.22
C GLY A 98 -24.53 -29.18 43.81
N PHE A 99 -24.99 -29.43 42.59
CA PHE A 99 -26.30 -28.96 42.14
C PHE A 99 -27.41 -29.56 43.01
N ASN A 100 -28.41 -28.73 43.37
CA ASN A 100 -29.53 -29.12 44.25
C ASN A 100 -29.12 -29.61 45.66
N ASP A 101 -27.90 -29.33 46.12
CA ASP A 101 -27.44 -29.70 47.45
C ASP A 101 -27.53 -28.53 48.43
N SER A 102 -28.71 -28.32 49.01
CA SER A 102 -28.94 -27.25 49.98
C SER A 102 -28.14 -27.45 51.27
N THR A 103 -27.84 -28.70 51.64
CA THR A 103 -27.11 -29.02 52.86
C THR A 103 -25.66 -28.57 52.72
N ALA A 104 -24.96 -29.02 51.67
CA ALA A 104 -23.58 -28.62 51.40
C ALA A 104 -23.44 -27.10 51.17
N LEU A 105 -24.44 -26.48 50.54
CA LEU A 105 -24.49 -25.03 50.38
C LEU A 105 -24.53 -24.32 51.75
N SER A 106 -25.42 -24.76 52.65
CA SER A 106 -25.55 -24.15 53.99
C SER A 106 -24.31 -24.37 54.86
N GLU A 107 -23.72 -25.57 54.83
CA GLU A 107 -22.49 -25.90 55.56
C GLU A 107 -21.30 -25.05 55.09
N SER A 108 -21.17 -24.87 53.77
CA SER A 108 -20.12 -24.06 53.17
C SER A 108 -20.23 -22.59 53.54
N ILE A 109 -21.45 -22.02 53.50
CA ILE A 109 -21.70 -20.64 53.90
C ILE A 109 -21.38 -20.45 55.40
N ASN A 110 -21.92 -21.33 56.26
CA ASN A 110 -21.68 -21.25 57.70
C ASN A 110 -20.20 -21.38 58.06
N ARG A 111 -19.47 -22.26 57.36
CA ARG A 111 -18.02 -22.42 57.53
C ARG A 111 -17.26 -21.14 57.19
N LEU A 112 -17.60 -20.48 56.09
CA LEU A 112 -16.96 -19.22 55.69
C LEU A 112 -17.29 -18.06 56.64
N LEU A 113 -18.48 -18.05 57.23
CA LEU A 113 -18.88 -17.07 58.23
C LEU A 113 -18.20 -17.31 59.60
N ALA A 114 -17.90 -18.57 59.94
CA ALA A 114 -17.28 -18.93 61.21
C ALA A 114 -15.73 -18.89 61.20
N ASP A 115 -15.08 -19.04 60.04
CA ASP A 115 -13.62 -19.10 59.89
C ASP A 115 -13.07 -17.93 59.06
N ASP A 116 -12.69 -16.86 59.77
CA ASP A 116 -12.10 -15.66 59.17
C ASP A 116 -10.79 -15.94 58.43
N LYS A 117 -10.01 -16.94 58.88
CA LYS A 117 -8.71 -17.28 58.28
C LYS A 117 -8.92 -17.97 56.93
N LEU A 118 -9.85 -18.91 56.85
CA LEU A 118 -10.25 -19.54 55.61
C LEU A 118 -10.82 -18.51 54.62
N ARG A 119 -11.70 -17.63 55.10
CA ARG A 119 -12.29 -16.55 54.30
C ARG A 119 -11.21 -15.65 53.71
N GLY A 120 -10.26 -15.19 54.54
CA GLY A 120 -9.14 -14.37 54.08
C GLY A 120 -8.24 -15.07 53.04
N LYS A 121 -7.99 -16.37 53.19
CA LYS A 121 -7.20 -17.16 52.22
C LYS A 121 -7.89 -17.19 50.84
N ILE A 122 -9.18 -17.50 50.81
CA ILE A 122 -9.97 -17.60 49.57
C ILE A 122 -10.05 -16.23 48.89
N VAL A 123 -10.39 -15.18 49.66
CA VAL A 123 -10.48 -13.80 49.15
C VAL A 123 -9.17 -13.36 48.52
N LYS A 124 -8.04 -13.61 49.18
CA LYS A 124 -6.73 -13.23 48.63
C LYS A 124 -6.46 -13.89 47.28
N LYS A 125 -6.67 -15.21 47.18
CA LYS A 125 -6.47 -15.94 45.92
C LYS A 125 -7.39 -15.45 44.80
N ALA A 126 -8.68 -15.24 45.11
CA ALA A 126 -9.66 -14.73 44.16
C ALA A 126 -9.30 -13.32 43.68
N TRP A 127 -8.90 -12.45 44.61
CA TRP A 127 -8.45 -11.10 44.32
C TRP A 127 -7.24 -11.10 43.39
N ASP A 128 -6.16 -11.81 43.76
CA ASP A 128 -4.92 -11.86 43.00
C ASP A 128 -5.16 -12.36 41.57
N PHE A 129 -5.99 -13.38 41.39
CA PHE A 129 -6.40 -13.88 40.07
C PHE A 129 -7.19 -12.83 39.27
N SER A 130 -8.18 -12.20 39.90
CA SER A 130 -9.04 -11.19 39.23
C SER A 130 -8.27 -9.95 38.75
N ARG A 131 -7.12 -9.64 39.37
CA ARG A 131 -6.28 -8.50 38.97
C ARG A 131 -5.73 -8.63 37.55
N GLY A 132 -5.51 -9.85 37.05
CA GLY A 132 -5.11 -10.09 35.67
C GLY A 132 -6.18 -9.63 34.68
N ALA A 133 -7.44 -9.87 34.99
CA ALA A 133 -8.60 -9.58 34.12
C ALA A 133 -9.03 -8.10 34.09
N LEU A 134 -8.24 -7.18 34.64
CA LEU A 134 -8.55 -5.77 34.56
C LEU A 134 -8.44 -5.25 33.14
N TRP A 135 -9.33 -4.34 32.78
CA TRP A 135 -9.42 -3.80 31.42
C TRP A 135 -8.14 -3.13 30.92
N LYS A 136 -7.38 -2.48 31.81
CA LYS A 136 -6.07 -1.92 31.45
C LYS A 136 -5.03 -2.98 31.08
N ASN A 137 -5.09 -4.16 31.67
CA ASN A 137 -4.15 -5.25 31.39
C ASN A 137 -4.57 -5.95 30.10
N VAL A 138 -5.86 -6.25 29.96
CA VAL A 138 -6.41 -6.82 28.72
C VAL A 138 -6.10 -5.91 27.53
N ALA A 139 -6.33 -4.59 27.65
CA ALA A 139 -6.00 -3.65 26.59
C ALA A 139 -4.50 -3.67 26.22
N ALA A 140 -3.60 -3.79 27.20
CA ALA A 140 -2.16 -3.89 26.96
C ALA A 140 -1.78 -5.20 26.23
N GLU A 141 -2.42 -6.32 26.56
CA GLU A 141 -2.22 -7.59 25.86
C GLU A 141 -2.66 -7.52 24.39
N TYR A 142 -3.82 -6.90 24.11
CA TYR A 142 -4.26 -6.67 22.73
C TYR A 142 -3.28 -5.78 21.95
N LEU A 143 -2.78 -4.70 22.56
CA LEU A 143 -1.77 -3.84 21.92
C LEU A 143 -0.48 -4.61 21.62
N SER A 144 -0.02 -5.45 22.54
CA SER A 144 1.16 -6.29 22.32
C SER A 144 0.98 -7.23 21.13
N ILE A 145 -0.19 -7.85 20.99
CA ILE A 145 -0.51 -8.72 19.85
C ILE A 145 -0.54 -7.92 18.54
N PHE A 146 -1.12 -6.71 18.54
CA PHE A 146 -1.13 -5.87 17.35
C PHE A 146 0.28 -5.41 16.93
N ASP A 147 1.14 -5.07 17.90
CA ASP A 147 2.53 -4.73 17.62
C ASP A 147 3.34 -5.92 17.07
N GLU A 148 3.12 -7.12 17.63
CA GLU A 148 3.73 -8.36 17.13
C GLU A 148 3.31 -8.65 15.69
N ILE A 149 2.01 -8.61 15.39
CA ILE A 149 1.48 -8.85 14.03
C ILE A 149 1.99 -7.80 13.03
N ARG A 150 2.07 -6.53 13.45
CA ARG A 150 2.59 -5.45 12.59
C ARG A 150 4.06 -5.69 12.26
N THR A 151 4.87 -6.07 13.23
CA THR A 151 6.30 -6.37 13.04
C THR A 151 6.48 -7.60 12.14
N GLU A 152 5.73 -8.67 12.39
CA GLU A 152 5.75 -9.88 11.55
C GLU A 152 5.39 -9.55 10.09
N ARG A 153 4.36 -8.72 9.85
CA ARG A 153 4.00 -8.31 8.48
C ARG A 153 5.08 -7.48 7.78
N GLN A 154 5.79 -6.64 8.51
CA GLN A 154 6.89 -5.83 7.96
C GLN A 154 8.09 -6.68 7.56
N GLU A 155 8.42 -7.69 8.38
CA GLU A 155 9.58 -8.56 8.15
C GLU A 155 9.30 -9.75 7.22
N GLN A 156 8.10 -10.33 7.31
CA GLN A 156 7.67 -11.53 6.59
C GLN A 156 6.25 -11.36 6.03
N PRO A 157 6.09 -10.69 4.88
CA PRO A 157 4.77 -10.58 4.24
C PRO A 157 4.22 -11.98 3.93
N ARG A 158 3.11 -12.35 4.58
CA ARG A 158 2.41 -13.61 4.30
C ARG A 158 1.53 -13.45 3.07
N PHE A 159 2.05 -13.89 1.94
CA PHE A 159 1.32 -13.96 0.68
C PHE A 159 0.17 -14.96 0.81
N TRP A 160 -1.08 -14.51 0.67
CA TRP A 160 -2.20 -15.43 0.46
C TRP A 160 -2.06 -16.00 -0.96
N THR A 161 -1.57 -17.23 -1.08
CA THR A 161 -1.49 -17.94 -2.34
C THR A 161 -2.87 -18.47 -2.70
N PHE A 162 -3.49 -17.89 -3.72
CA PHE A 162 -4.63 -18.53 -4.37
C PHE A 162 -4.15 -19.73 -5.19
N PRO A 163 -4.98 -20.78 -5.35
CA PRO A 163 -4.71 -21.82 -6.33
C PRO A 163 -4.75 -21.23 -7.75
N GLU A 164 -3.84 -21.65 -8.64
CA GLU A 164 -3.95 -21.43 -10.10
C GLU A 164 -5.22 -22.12 -10.67
N PRO A 165 -5.69 -21.84 -11.93
CA PRO A 165 -5.20 -20.92 -12.98
C PRO A 165 -6.31 -20.12 -13.75
N LEU A 166 -5.91 -19.15 -14.57
CA LEU A 166 -6.62 -18.79 -15.82
C LEU A 166 -5.61 -18.96 -16.96
N GLU A 167 -5.48 -20.21 -17.41
CA GLU A 167 -4.58 -20.58 -18.50
C GLU A 167 -4.89 -19.72 -19.75
N LYS A 168 -3.89 -18.97 -20.22
CA LYS A 168 -3.84 -18.34 -21.56
C LYS A 168 -5.03 -17.46 -21.95
N THR A 169 -5.68 -16.77 -21.02
CA THR A 169 -6.42 -15.56 -21.44
C THR A 169 -5.40 -14.45 -21.53
N ARG A 170 -5.18 -13.92 -22.74
CA ARG A 170 -4.65 -12.55 -22.91
C ARG A 170 -5.42 -11.69 -21.91
N THR A 171 -4.78 -11.25 -20.83
CA THR A 171 -5.43 -10.39 -19.85
C THR A 171 -6.01 -9.23 -20.63
N SER A 172 -7.34 -9.09 -20.62
CA SER A 172 -7.99 -7.95 -21.25
C SER A 172 -7.45 -6.72 -20.53
N LEU A 173 -6.61 -5.94 -21.21
CA LEU A 173 -6.07 -4.72 -20.64
C LEU A 173 -7.25 -3.83 -20.23
N PRO A 174 -7.19 -3.15 -19.07
CA PRO A 174 -8.18 -2.14 -18.74
C PRO A 174 -8.30 -1.10 -19.86
N ASP A 175 -9.51 -0.59 -20.06
CA ASP A 175 -9.72 0.54 -20.95
C ASP A 175 -8.94 1.76 -20.45
N ILE A 176 -8.47 2.60 -21.39
CA ILE A 176 -7.74 3.83 -21.06
C ILE A 176 -8.75 4.83 -20.45
N ASN A 177 -8.74 4.95 -19.12
CA ASN A 177 -9.53 5.93 -18.39
C ASN A 177 -8.66 7.14 -18.01
N LEU A 178 -8.95 8.31 -18.60
CA LEU A 178 -8.24 9.57 -18.36
C LEU A 178 -8.95 10.47 -17.33
N GLY A 179 -9.99 9.98 -16.65
CA GLY A 179 -10.82 10.77 -15.72
C GLY A 179 -9.98 11.51 -14.68
N HIS A 180 -9.14 10.78 -13.96
CA HIS A 180 -8.29 11.39 -12.92
C HIS A 180 -7.20 12.31 -13.48
N LEU A 181 -6.69 12.06 -14.70
CA LEU A 181 -5.79 13.00 -15.38
C LEU A 181 -6.47 14.36 -15.61
N PHE A 182 -7.74 14.35 -16.04
CA PHE A 182 -8.53 15.57 -16.20
C PHE A 182 -8.84 16.22 -14.85
N THR A 183 -9.15 15.44 -13.82
CA THR A 183 -9.38 15.94 -12.45
C THR A 183 -8.15 16.68 -11.90
N MET A 184 -6.96 16.15 -12.14
CA MET A 184 -5.69 16.71 -11.67
C MET A 184 -5.17 17.88 -12.52
N THR A 185 -5.76 18.15 -13.70
CA THR A 185 -5.27 19.17 -14.64
C THR A 185 -6.21 20.37 -14.72
N ASP A 186 -5.69 21.56 -14.47
CA ASP A 186 -6.43 22.81 -14.61
C ASP A 186 -6.03 23.60 -15.88
N ASP A 187 -6.15 24.94 -15.83
CA ASP A 187 -5.75 25.85 -16.91
C ASP A 187 -4.24 26.10 -16.98
N THR A 188 -3.50 25.74 -15.94
CA THR A 188 -2.06 25.97 -15.78
C THR A 188 -1.27 24.71 -16.13
N GLY A 189 -1.66 23.57 -15.57
CA GLY A 189 -0.93 22.31 -15.71
C GLY A 189 -1.53 21.21 -14.85
N ILE A 190 -0.78 20.13 -14.64
CA ILE A 190 -1.17 19.07 -13.68
C ILE A 190 -0.63 19.40 -12.29
N LEU A 191 -1.48 19.27 -11.27
CA LEU A 191 -1.15 19.43 -9.85
C LEU A 191 -0.33 18.24 -9.33
N GLN A 192 0.56 18.46 -8.36
CA GLN A 192 1.49 17.42 -7.89
C GLN A 192 0.79 16.29 -7.10
N HIS A 193 -0.07 16.66 -6.15
CA HIS A 193 -0.59 15.72 -5.15
C HIS A 193 -2.12 15.72 -5.10
N ALA A 194 -2.67 14.63 -4.59
CA ALA A 194 -4.09 14.50 -4.26
C ALA A 194 -4.22 13.87 -2.87
N THR A 195 -5.20 14.34 -2.10
CA THR A 195 -5.65 13.60 -0.90
C THR A 195 -6.79 12.71 -1.34
N TYR A 196 -6.61 11.39 -1.25
CA TYR A 196 -7.44 10.42 -1.97
C TYR A 196 -7.45 10.75 -3.47
N SER A 197 -8.63 10.93 -4.08
CA SER A 197 -8.80 11.34 -5.47
C SER A 197 -9.04 12.84 -5.67
N VAL A 198 -8.91 13.65 -4.61
CA VAL A 198 -9.16 15.11 -4.68
C VAL A 198 -7.84 15.86 -4.80
N PRO A 199 -7.65 16.70 -5.84
CA PRO A 199 -6.42 17.45 -6.03
C PRO A 199 -6.08 18.33 -4.81
N GLU A 200 -4.82 18.33 -4.41
CA GLU A 200 -4.32 19.10 -3.26
C GLU A 200 -3.57 20.35 -3.72
N TYR A 201 -4.22 21.50 -3.58
CA TYR A 201 -3.67 22.78 -4.05
C TYR A 201 -2.49 23.31 -3.23
N ALA A 202 -2.26 22.82 -2.01
CA ALA A 202 -1.19 23.33 -1.15
C ALA A 202 0.21 23.21 -1.77
N HIS A 203 0.41 22.24 -2.66
CA HIS A 203 1.70 21.93 -3.26
C HIS A 203 1.89 22.51 -4.67
N GLY A 204 0.82 22.97 -5.33
CA GLY A 204 0.89 23.52 -6.69
C GLY A 204 1.37 22.50 -7.74
N TYR A 205 2.37 22.87 -8.52
CA TYR A 205 2.77 22.17 -9.76
C TYR A 205 4.29 21.91 -9.76
N CYS A 206 4.70 20.86 -10.46
CA CYS A 206 6.11 20.62 -10.77
C CYS A 206 6.31 20.32 -12.25
N ILE A 207 7.52 20.57 -12.78
CA ILE A 207 7.84 20.23 -14.17
C ILE A 207 7.96 18.73 -14.37
N ASP A 208 8.36 17.97 -13.34
CA ASP A 208 8.45 16.52 -13.37
C ASP A 208 7.12 15.87 -13.80
N ASP A 209 6.00 16.32 -13.23
CA ASP A 209 4.67 15.80 -13.51
C ASP A 209 4.11 16.35 -14.82
N ASN A 210 4.29 17.65 -15.10
CA ASN A 210 3.85 18.24 -16.36
C ASN A 210 4.60 17.64 -17.57
N ALA A 211 5.88 17.29 -17.42
CA ALA A 211 6.65 16.57 -18.43
C ALA A 211 6.09 15.16 -18.68
N ARG A 212 5.82 14.38 -17.63
CA ARG A 212 5.19 13.06 -17.78
C ARG A 212 3.78 13.14 -18.37
N ALA A 213 2.98 14.13 -17.96
CA ALA A 213 1.64 14.37 -18.49
C ALA A 213 1.67 14.75 -19.97
N LEU A 214 2.70 15.50 -20.42
CA LEU A 214 2.93 15.72 -21.84
C LEU A 214 3.16 14.39 -22.58
N ILE A 215 4.00 13.50 -22.06
CA ILE A 215 4.22 12.17 -22.68
C ILE A 215 2.92 11.38 -22.76
N VAL A 216 2.15 11.29 -21.66
CA VAL A 216 0.85 10.61 -21.62
C VAL A 216 -0.10 11.17 -22.68
N SER A 217 -0.25 12.50 -22.74
CA SER A 217 -1.16 13.15 -23.69
C SER A 217 -0.75 12.96 -25.17
N VAL A 218 0.55 12.85 -25.45
CA VAL A 218 1.06 12.50 -26.79
C VAL A 218 0.78 11.04 -27.12
N MET A 219 1.12 10.12 -26.23
CA MET A 219 0.95 8.68 -26.45
C MET A 219 -0.53 8.29 -26.55
N ALA A 220 -1.39 8.83 -25.68
CA ALA A 220 -2.83 8.62 -25.74
C ALA A 220 -3.43 9.17 -27.05
N ALA A 221 -2.94 10.30 -27.55
CA ALA A 221 -3.45 10.88 -28.81
C ALA A 221 -3.14 10.01 -30.03
N LEU A 222 -2.09 9.19 -29.99
CA LEU A 222 -1.77 8.23 -31.06
C LEU A 222 -2.74 7.05 -31.10
N GLN A 223 -3.29 6.68 -29.95
CA GLN A 223 -4.17 5.53 -29.77
C GLN A 223 -5.65 5.90 -29.76
N SER A 224 -5.96 7.20 -29.69
CA SER A 224 -7.34 7.70 -29.65
C SER A 224 -7.86 8.05 -31.05
N PRO A 225 -9.10 7.64 -31.41
CA PRO A 225 -9.75 8.09 -32.63
C PRO A 225 -10.13 9.58 -32.58
N GLU A 226 -10.32 10.14 -31.38
CA GLU A 226 -10.77 11.53 -31.15
C GLU A 226 -9.74 12.31 -30.32
N PRO A 227 -8.57 12.64 -30.89
CA PRO A 227 -7.43 13.17 -30.12
C PRO A 227 -7.56 14.64 -29.73
N ARG A 228 -8.67 15.32 -30.05
CA ARG A 228 -8.79 16.78 -29.87
C ARG A 228 -8.53 17.23 -28.43
N GLN A 229 -9.15 16.59 -27.45
CA GLN A 229 -8.95 16.92 -26.03
C GLN A 229 -7.51 16.65 -25.58
N LEU A 230 -6.90 15.58 -26.09
CA LEU A 230 -5.51 15.22 -25.79
C LEU A 230 -4.51 16.22 -26.39
N VAL A 231 -4.79 16.75 -27.57
CA VAL A 231 -3.98 17.84 -28.16
C VAL A 231 -4.11 19.12 -27.34
N GLU A 232 -5.29 19.44 -26.80
CA GLU A 232 -5.42 20.59 -25.89
C GLU A 232 -4.64 20.39 -24.59
N LEU A 233 -4.60 19.17 -24.04
CA LEU A 233 -3.72 18.84 -22.91
C LEU A 233 -2.23 19.02 -23.28
N GLN A 234 -1.79 18.55 -24.45
CA GLN A 234 -0.42 18.76 -24.92
C GLN A 234 -0.04 20.25 -24.93
N LYS A 235 -0.94 21.12 -25.41
CA LYS A 235 -0.73 22.57 -25.43
C LYS A 235 -0.61 23.15 -24.02
N LYS A 236 -1.45 22.71 -23.07
CA LYS A 236 -1.36 23.13 -21.66
C LYS A 236 -0.02 22.76 -21.04
N TYR A 237 0.37 21.49 -21.12
CA TYR A 237 1.63 21.02 -20.54
C TYR A 237 2.86 21.65 -21.22
N LEU A 238 2.83 21.85 -22.54
CA LEU A 238 3.89 22.60 -23.24
C LEU A 238 3.94 24.07 -22.84
N SER A 239 2.79 24.71 -22.62
CA SER A 239 2.73 26.09 -22.12
C SER A 239 3.35 26.20 -20.73
N PHE A 240 3.09 25.23 -19.84
CA PHE A 240 3.73 25.13 -18.52
C PHE A 240 5.25 24.98 -18.67
N ILE A 241 5.71 24.02 -19.47
CA ILE A 241 7.15 23.76 -19.69
C ILE A 241 7.84 24.98 -20.32
N GLN A 242 7.18 25.67 -21.27
CA GLN A 242 7.69 26.91 -21.84
C GLN A 242 7.83 28.00 -20.77
N HIS A 243 6.84 28.16 -19.90
CA HIS A 243 6.87 29.15 -18.83
C HIS A 243 7.94 28.83 -17.77
N ALA A 244 8.24 27.54 -17.55
CA ALA A 244 9.27 27.09 -16.64
C ALA A 244 10.69 27.43 -17.11
N TRP A 245 10.89 27.72 -18.40
CA TRP A 245 12.21 28.06 -18.93
C TRP A 245 12.76 29.35 -18.31
N ASN A 246 13.96 29.26 -17.74
CA ASN A 246 14.70 30.39 -17.21
C ASN A 246 15.90 30.73 -18.11
N GLU A 247 15.78 31.81 -18.89
CA GLU A 247 16.86 32.27 -19.77
C GLU A 247 18.16 32.59 -19.02
N LYS A 248 18.08 33.10 -17.78
CA LYS A 248 19.28 33.44 -17.00
C LYS A 248 20.02 32.21 -16.48
N ALA A 249 19.26 31.19 -16.06
CA ALA A 249 19.83 29.95 -15.53
C ALA A 249 20.14 28.91 -16.62
N GLY A 250 19.65 29.14 -17.84
CA GLY A 250 19.79 28.23 -18.97
C GLY A 250 19.14 26.86 -18.74
N GLY A 251 18.03 26.83 -18.01
CA GLY A 251 17.35 25.59 -17.61
C GLY A 251 15.92 25.83 -17.15
N PHE A 252 15.21 24.75 -16.87
CA PHE A 252 13.83 24.82 -16.39
C PHE A 252 13.76 24.93 -14.87
N ARG A 253 12.78 25.67 -14.36
CA ARG A 253 12.35 25.63 -12.95
C ARG A 253 11.50 24.38 -12.72
N ASN A 254 11.57 23.75 -11.54
CA ASN A 254 10.70 22.61 -11.23
C ASN A 254 9.43 23.10 -10.55
N PHE A 255 9.55 23.72 -9.37
CA PHE A 255 8.39 23.96 -8.50
C PHE A 255 7.72 25.33 -8.72
N MET A 256 6.40 25.29 -8.90
CA MET A 256 5.52 26.45 -8.95
C MET A 256 4.42 26.31 -7.89
N GLY A 257 4.26 27.32 -7.03
CA GLY A 257 3.16 27.37 -6.08
C GLY A 257 1.81 27.48 -6.77
N PHE A 258 0.73 27.16 -6.06
CA PHE A 258 -0.64 27.28 -6.62
C PHE A 258 -1.04 28.74 -6.90
N ASP A 259 -0.37 29.69 -6.26
CA ASP A 259 -0.44 31.12 -6.56
C ASP A 259 0.33 31.52 -7.84
N ARG A 260 0.89 30.53 -8.55
CA ARG A 260 1.60 30.64 -9.84
C ARG A 260 2.91 31.41 -9.75
N HIS A 261 3.54 31.45 -8.57
CA HIS A 261 4.91 31.92 -8.41
C HIS A 261 5.89 30.76 -8.45
N TRP A 262 7.00 30.95 -9.17
CA TRP A 262 8.11 30.02 -9.16
C TRP A 262 8.82 30.04 -7.81
N LEU A 263 9.08 28.85 -7.25
CA LEU A 263 9.69 28.70 -5.93
C LEU A 263 11.22 28.58 -5.99
N GLU A 264 11.78 28.46 -7.19
CA GLU A 264 13.21 28.35 -7.43
C GLU A 264 13.59 28.89 -8.81
N GLU A 265 14.89 29.12 -9.02
CA GLU A 265 15.41 29.60 -10.31
C GLU A 265 15.78 28.47 -11.28
N LYS A 266 16.00 27.26 -10.78
CA LYS A 266 16.39 26.10 -11.58
C LYS A 266 16.08 24.81 -10.83
N GLY A 267 15.41 23.88 -11.50
CA GLY A 267 15.08 22.56 -10.95
C GLY A 267 16.28 21.61 -10.90
N SER A 268 16.07 20.47 -10.25
CA SER A 268 17.06 19.37 -10.15
C SER A 268 17.46 18.84 -11.54
N GLU A 269 18.64 18.23 -11.67
CA GLU A 269 19.04 17.55 -12.91
C GLU A 269 18.02 16.49 -13.36
N ASP A 270 17.39 15.84 -12.39
CA ASP A 270 16.35 14.84 -12.61
C ASP A 270 15.11 15.44 -13.30
N SER A 271 14.71 16.65 -12.89
CA SER A 271 13.64 17.39 -13.54
C SER A 271 14.01 17.88 -14.93
N GLN A 272 15.28 18.27 -15.15
CA GLN A 272 15.78 18.58 -16.48
C GLN A 272 15.70 17.34 -17.40
N GLY A 273 16.26 16.21 -16.95
CA GLY A 273 16.28 14.95 -17.70
C GLY A 273 14.89 14.45 -18.09
N ARG A 274 13.91 14.54 -17.20
CA ARG A 274 12.50 14.22 -17.51
C ARG A 274 11.87 15.22 -18.49
N THR A 275 12.24 16.49 -18.40
CA THR A 275 11.73 17.52 -19.31
C THR A 275 12.24 17.30 -20.74
N ILE A 276 13.54 17.04 -20.94
CA ILE A 276 14.05 16.74 -22.30
C ILE A 276 13.51 15.42 -22.84
N TRP A 277 13.20 14.46 -21.95
CA TRP A 277 12.47 13.25 -22.33
C TRP A 277 11.10 13.58 -22.93
N ALA A 278 10.30 14.38 -22.23
CA ALA A 278 8.99 14.78 -22.71
C ALA A 278 9.04 15.59 -24.02
N LEU A 279 9.98 16.54 -24.12
CA LEU A 279 10.15 17.35 -25.33
C LEU A 279 10.62 16.51 -26.52
N GLY A 280 11.49 15.53 -26.30
CA GLY A 280 11.93 14.59 -27.34
C GLY A 280 10.79 13.72 -27.85
N VAL A 281 9.99 13.14 -26.95
CA VAL A 281 8.79 12.36 -27.31
C VAL A 281 7.77 13.22 -28.05
N CYS A 282 7.46 14.42 -27.56
CA CYS A 282 6.50 15.31 -28.20
C CYS A 282 6.95 15.77 -29.60
N SER A 283 8.24 16.12 -29.75
CA SER A 283 8.84 16.47 -31.04
C SER A 283 8.75 15.32 -32.03
N ALA A 284 8.97 14.09 -31.58
CA ALA A 284 8.93 12.92 -32.43
C ALA A 284 7.50 12.52 -32.82
N LEU A 285 6.59 12.47 -31.85
CA LEU A 285 5.35 11.73 -32.00
C LEU A 285 4.08 12.59 -32.08
N SER A 286 4.11 13.86 -31.65
CA SER A 286 2.91 14.70 -31.75
C SER A 286 2.49 14.90 -33.21
N ARG A 287 1.18 14.86 -33.45
CA ARG A 287 0.55 15.13 -34.76
C ARG A 287 0.16 16.59 -34.92
N ASP A 288 0.14 17.37 -33.83
CA ASP A 288 -0.13 18.80 -33.88
C ASP A 288 1.15 19.57 -34.22
N LYS A 289 1.11 20.33 -35.32
CA LYS A 289 2.30 21.05 -35.82
C LYS A 289 2.80 22.12 -34.84
N GLY A 290 1.91 22.75 -34.09
CA GLY A 290 2.27 23.76 -33.09
C GLY A 290 2.99 23.14 -31.91
N CYS A 291 2.45 22.04 -31.38
CA CYS A 291 3.08 21.26 -30.31
C CYS A 291 4.46 20.76 -30.74
N THR A 292 4.59 20.14 -31.92
CA THR A 292 5.88 19.69 -32.45
C THR A 292 6.88 20.85 -32.55
N ALA A 293 6.49 21.98 -33.15
CA ALA A 293 7.39 23.11 -33.35
C ALA A 293 7.89 23.72 -32.03
N LEU A 294 6.99 23.91 -31.05
CA LEU A 294 7.38 24.44 -29.74
C LEU A 294 8.26 23.43 -28.97
N ALA A 295 7.89 22.16 -28.95
CA ALA A 295 8.67 21.11 -28.30
C ALA A 295 10.08 21.02 -28.87
N THR A 296 10.22 21.05 -30.20
CA THR A 296 11.53 21.01 -30.88
C THR A 296 12.36 22.25 -30.56
N ARG A 297 11.75 23.44 -30.55
CA ARG A 297 12.45 24.67 -30.16
C ARG A 297 12.99 24.59 -28.73
N LEU A 298 12.15 24.20 -27.77
CA LEU A 298 12.54 24.08 -26.36
C LEU A 298 13.57 22.97 -26.15
N PHE A 299 13.46 21.86 -26.89
CA PHE A 299 14.42 20.76 -26.87
C PHE A 299 15.84 21.26 -27.24
N HIS A 300 15.94 21.99 -28.35
CA HIS A 300 17.21 22.60 -28.79
C HIS A 300 17.73 23.65 -27.83
N GLN A 301 16.84 24.51 -27.33
CA GLN A 301 17.21 25.55 -26.38
C GLN A 301 17.78 24.97 -25.07
N ALA A 302 17.25 23.84 -24.62
CA ALA A 302 17.69 23.17 -23.40
C ALA A 302 18.91 22.25 -23.61
N LEU A 303 19.21 21.83 -24.85
CA LEU A 303 20.24 20.84 -25.16
C LEU A 303 21.64 21.17 -24.56
N PRO A 304 22.12 22.43 -24.55
CA PRO A 304 23.42 22.75 -23.95
C PRO A 304 23.53 22.40 -22.46
N LEU A 305 22.47 22.66 -21.68
CA LEU A 305 22.43 22.26 -20.27
C LEU A 305 22.46 20.74 -20.14
N HIS A 306 21.68 20.04 -20.97
CA HIS A 306 21.55 18.60 -20.89
C HIS A 306 22.85 17.87 -21.23
N ALA A 307 23.70 18.45 -22.09
CA ALA A 307 25.04 17.96 -22.36
C ALA A 307 25.97 17.97 -21.12
N SER A 308 25.61 18.72 -20.07
CA SER A 308 26.37 18.84 -18.82
C SER A 308 25.80 18.05 -17.63
N LEU A 309 24.72 17.28 -17.82
CA LEU A 309 24.14 16.43 -16.76
C LEU A 309 25.17 15.46 -16.19
N SER A 310 25.20 15.34 -14.87
CA SER A 310 26.20 14.58 -14.12
C SER A 310 25.58 13.41 -13.36
N TYR A 311 24.29 13.45 -13.01
CA TYR A 311 23.66 12.35 -12.28
C TYR A 311 23.18 11.21 -13.21
N PRO A 312 23.48 9.94 -12.91
CA PRO A 312 23.17 8.80 -13.80
C PRO A 312 21.70 8.67 -14.20
N ARG A 313 20.77 8.85 -13.26
CA ARG A 313 19.32 8.80 -13.54
C ARG A 313 18.89 9.94 -14.46
N SER A 314 19.35 11.16 -14.20
CA SER A 314 19.09 12.33 -15.03
C SER A 314 19.62 12.13 -16.45
N ILE A 315 20.83 11.58 -16.60
CA ILE A 315 21.43 11.23 -17.90
C ILE A 315 20.59 10.15 -18.61
N ALA A 316 20.14 9.12 -17.89
CA ALA A 316 19.32 8.06 -18.46
C ALA A 316 17.98 8.59 -18.99
N PHE A 317 17.27 9.43 -18.23
CA PHE A 317 16.05 10.11 -18.71
C PHE A 317 16.34 10.94 -19.97
N ALA A 318 17.42 11.72 -19.96
CA ALA A 318 17.79 12.53 -21.11
C ALA A 318 18.10 11.70 -22.36
N LEU A 319 18.84 10.60 -22.22
CA LEU A 319 19.14 9.68 -23.31
C LEU A 319 17.86 9.09 -23.92
N VAL A 320 16.91 8.62 -23.12
CA VAL A 320 15.62 8.12 -23.62
C VAL A 320 14.90 9.19 -24.46
N GLY A 321 14.89 10.45 -24.00
CA GLY A 321 14.37 11.60 -24.75
C GLY A 321 15.06 11.87 -26.07
N ILE A 322 16.39 11.91 -26.03
CA ILE A 322 17.22 12.16 -27.20
C ILE A 322 17.02 11.07 -28.26
N HIS A 323 16.92 9.81 -27.86
CA HIS A 323 16.59 8.71 -28.77
C HIS A 323 15.21 8.86 -29.37
N ALA A 324 14.19 9.25 -28.58
CA ALA A 324 12.87 9.54 -29.12
C ALA A 324 12.92 10.65 -30.18
N TYR A 325 13.60 11.76 -29.92
CA TYR A 325 13.78 12.85 -30.89
C TYR A 325 14.49 12.37 -32.18
N LEU A 326 15.61 11.67 -32.04
CA LEU A 326 16.41 11.18 -33.18
C LEU A 326 15.69 10.10 -33.99
N ALA A 327 14.66 9.44 -33.43
CA ALA A 327 13.83 8.52 -34.20
C ALA A 327 13.08 9.22 -35.34
N ARG A 328 12.77 10.51 -35.21
CA ARG A 328 12.20 11.35 -36.27
C ARG A 328 13.25 12.21 -36.98
N PHE A 329 14.23 12.73 -36.24
CA PHE A 329 15.21 13.70 -36.74
C PHE A 329 16.63 13.12 -36.75
N SER A 330 16.80 11.95 -37.36
CA SER A 330 18.07 11.18 -37.36
C SER A 330 19.28 11.92 -37.95
N GLY A 331 19.04 12.92 -38.81
CA GLY A 331 20.06 13.75 -39.44
C GLY A 331 20.72 14.77 -38.52
N ASP A 332 20.17 15.03 -37.33
CA ASP A 332 20.63 16.09 -36.41
C ASP A 332 21.99 15.77 -35.77
N THR A 333 23.06 16.32 -36.36
CA THR A 333 24.45 16.01 -35.96
C THR A 333 24.79 16.46 -34.55
N GLU A 334 24.22 17.58 -34.07
CA GLU A 334 24.51 18.10 -32.74
C GLU A 334 23.89 17.22 -31.67
N VAL A 335 22.63 16.83 -31.86
CA VAL A 335 21.91 15.97 -30.92
C VAL A 335 22.55 14.58 -30.86
N ARG A 336 23.02 14.03 -31.99
CA ARG A 336 23.80 12.77 -31.99
C ARG A 336 25.11 12.88 -31.19
N ARG A 337 25.81 14.01 -31.29
CA ARG A 337 27.05 14.25 -30.53
C ARG A 337 26.76 14.29 -29.03
N VAL A 338 25.70 14.99 -28.62
CA VAL A 338 25.28 15.06 -27.20
C VAL A 338 24.87 13.68 -26.68
N ARG A 339 24.15 12.90 -27.49
CA ARG A 339 23.80 11.50 -27.18
C ARG A 339 25.04 10.66 -26.84
N GLY A 340 26.03 10.64 -27.73
CA GLY A 340 27.26 9.86 -27.54
C GLY A 340 28.02 10.30 -26.27
N MET A 341 28.15 11.61 -26.06
CA MET A 341 28.78 12.14 -24.83
C MET A 341 28.07 11.71 -23.55
N LEU A 342 26.73 11.71 -23.54
CA LEU A 342 25.95 11.29 -22.39
C LEU A 342 26.00 9.77 -22.19
N ALA A 343 25.98 8.99 -23.27
CA ALA A 343 26.12 7.53 -23.21
C ALA A 343 27.50 7.14 -22.64
N ASP A 344 28.58 7.79 -23.10
CA ASP A 344 29.93 7.60 -22.56
C ASP A 344 30.00 7.99 -21.09
N ARG A 345 29.41 9.13 -20.71
CA ARG A 345 29.39 9.57 -19.32
C ARG A 345 28.66 8.58 -18.42
N LEU A 346 27.49 8.08 -18.84
CA LEU A 346 26.73 7.08 -18.09
C LEU A 346 27.51 5.76 -17.97
N TYR A 347 28.14 5.32 -19.05
CA TYR A 347 28.95 4.11 -19.08
C TYR A 347 30.13 4.19 -18.11
N ASN A 348 30.80 5.34 -18.03
CA ASN A 348 31.96 5.56 -17.17
C ASN A 348 31.66 5.54 -15.66
N PHE A 349 30.41 5.49 -15.23
CA PHE A 349 30.07 5.20 -13.82
C PHE A 349 30.33 3.74 -13.45
N PHE A 350 30.31 2.83 -14.41
CA PHE A 350 30.50 1.42 -14.15
C PHE A 350 31.99 1.04 -14.21
N PRO A 351 32.46 0.20 -13.28
CA PRO A 351 33.83 -0.30 -13.31
C PRO A 351 34.03 -1.25 -14.50
N GLU A 352 35.28 -1.38 -14.96
CA GLU A 352 35.65 -2.30 -16.06
C GLU A 352 35.23 -3.75 -15.75
N THR A 353 35.34 -4.16 -14.49
CA THR A 353 34.87 -5.45 -14.00
C THR A 353 33.73 -5.24 -13.01
N LEU A 354 32.54 -5.72 -13.39
CA LEU A 354 31.37 -5.70 -12.51
C LEU A 354 31.46 -6.81 -11.47
N ASP A 355 31.12 -6.45 -10.23
CA ASP A 355 30.80 -7.43 -9.19
C ASP A 355 29.61 -8.29 -9.66
N THR A 356 29.74 -9.60 -9.50
CA THR A 356 28.70 -10.56 -9.88
C THR A 356 27.52 -10.54 -8.90
N ALA A 357 27.76 -10.24 -7.62
CA ALA A 357 26.71 -10.14 -6.61
C ALA A 357 25.98 -8.79 -6.67
N TRP A 358 26.70 -7.73 -7.06
CA TRP A 358 26.19 -6.37 -7.14
C TRP A 358 26.67 -5.67 -8.43
N PRO A 359 26.12 -6.00 -9.61
CA PRO A 359 26.50 -5.42 -10.90
C PRO A 359 25.96 -3.98 -11.08
N TRP A 360 25.98 -3.17 -10.03
CA TRP A 360 25.48 -1.80 -9.97
C TRP A 360 26.55 -0.84 -9.44
N PHE A 361 26.59 0.39 -9.96
CA PHE A 361 27.65 1.36 -9.70
C PHE A 361 27.52 2.06 -8.33
N GLU A 362 26.30 2.28 -7.84
CA GLU A 362 26.06 2.82 -6.49
C GLU A 362 26.09 1.70 -5.43
N ASP A 363 26.31 2.08 -4.17
CA ASP A 363 26.10 1.19 -3.01
C ASP A 363 24.62 1.07 -2.63
N THR A 364 23.72 1.74 -3.33
CA THR A 364 22.29 1.74 -3.04
C THR A 364 21.48 1.73 -4.32
N LEU A 365 20.48 0.86 -4.39
CA LEU A 365 19.39 0.96 -5.37
C LEU A 365 18.28 1.81 -4.79
N SER A 366 17.86 2.83 -5.54
CA SER A 366 16.82 3.77 -5.12
C SER A 366 15.62 3.71 -6.04
N TYR A 367 15.46 4.70 -6.92
CA TYR A 367 14.30 4.85 -7.81
C TYR A 367 14.69 4.92 -9.29
N ALA A 368 13.67 4.77 -10.12
CA ALA A 368 13.68 4.57 -11.56
C ALA A 368 14.82 3.66 -12.04
N ASN A 369 15.20 2.61 -11.29
CA ASN A 369 16.47 1.92 -11.51
C ASN A 369 16.55 1.31 -12.93
N ALA A 370 15.45 0.80 -13.45
CA ALA A 370 15.37 0.23 -14.80
C ALA A 370 15.52 1.26 -15.95
N LYS A 371 15.52 2.57 -15.67
CA LYS A 371 15.81 3.59 -16.70
C LYS A 371 17.25 3.57 -17.18
N ILE A 372 18.19 3.21 -16.30
CA ILE A 372 19.62 3.12 -16.64
C ILE A 372 19.87 2.02 -17.68
N PRO A 373 19.46 0.75 -17.47
CA PRO A 373 19.59 -0.25 -18.52
C PRO A 373 18.78 0.11 -19.78
N GLN A 374 17.60 0.73 -19.68
CA GLN A 374 16.87 1.20 -20.86
C GLN A 374 17.70 2.19 -21.71
N ALA A 375 18.37 3.16 -21.08
CA ALA A 375 19.23 4.11 -21.76
C ALA A 375 20.43 3.44 -22.45
N PHE A 376 21.03 2.42 -21.82
CA PHE A 376 22.09 1.62 -22.42
C PHE A 376 21.61 0.81 -23.63
N LEU A 377 20.45 0.16 -23.53
CA LEU A 377 19.88 -0.62 -24.63
C LEU A 377 19.61 0.25 -25.87
N LEU A 378 18.99 1.43 -25.67
CA LEU A 378 18.76 2.38 -26.76
C LEU A 378 20.08 2.87 -27.38
N SER A 379 21.04 3.26 -26.54
CA SER A 379 22.33 3.80 -26.99
C SER A 379 23.16 2.75 -27.71
N GLY A 380 23.23 1.53 -27.17
CA GLY A 380 23.93 0.40 -27.77
C GLY A 380 23.38 0.03 -29.15
N GLN A 381 22.05 -0.03 -29.29
CA GLN A 381 21.42 -0.35 -30.57
C GLN A 381 21.68 0.73 -31.63
N TRP A 382 21.48 2.00 -31.28
CA TRP A 382 21.54 3.11 -32.26
C TRP A 382 22.94 3.63 -32.55
N GLU A 383 23.92 3.33 -31.70
CA GLU A 383 25.35 3.65 -31.92
C GLU A 383 26.16 2.46 -32.39
N ILE A 384 25.55 1.27 -32.51
CA ILE A 384 26.24 0.01 -32.85
C ILE A 384 27.37 -0.26 -31.84
N ARG A 385 27.03 -0.14 -30.56
CA ARG A 385 27.92 -0.33 -29.41
C ARG A 385 27.49 -1.55 -28.61
N PRO A 386 27.99 -2.75 -28.95
CA PRO A 386 27.57 -3.99 -28.30
C PRO A 386 27.85 -3.98 -26.80
N GLU A 387 28.93 -3.33 -26.35
CA GLU A 387 29.31 -3.22 -24.95
C GLU A 387 28.23 -2.55 -24.08
N LEU A 388 27.55 -1.52 -24.61
CA LEU A 388 26.43 -0.87 -23.92
C LEU A 388 25.21 -1.80 -23.87
N THR A 389 24.93 -2.50 -24.97
CA THR A 389 23.80 -3.43 -25.04
C THR A 389 23.98 -4.59 -24.05
N GLU A 390 25.18 -5.17 -24.00
CA GLU A 390 25.53 -6.25 -23.08
C GLU A 390 25.45 -5.80 -21.61
N LEU A 391 25.97 -4.62 -21.29
CA LEU A 391 25.84 -4.04 -19.95
C LEU A 391 24.38 -3.80 -19.56
N GLY A 392 23.59 -3.20 -20.46
CA GLY A 392 22.18 -2.94 -20.25
C GLY A 392 21.37 -4.21 -20.00
N LEU A 393 21.58 -5.26 -20.79
CA LEU A 393 20.92 -6.55 -20.59
C LEU A 393 21.36 -7.22 -19.29
N LYS A 394 22.66 -7.18 -18.95
CA LYS A 394 23.20 -7.78 -17.72
C LYS A 394 22.59 -7.15 -16.47
N ILE A 395 22.51 -5.82 -16.42
CA ILE A 395 21.93 -5.10 -15.30
C ILE A 395 20.41 -5.32 -15.23
N LEU A 396 19.72 -5.28 -16.37
CA LEU A 396 18.28 -5.51 -16.40
C LEU A 396 17.94 -6.92 -15.94
N ASP A 397 18.71 -7.92 -16.35
CA ASP A 397 18.57 -9.30 -15.91
C ASP A 397 18.70 -9.41 -14.39
N TRP A 398 19.72 -8.78 -13.81
CA TRP A 398 19.89 -8.74 -12.36
C TRP A 398 18.74 -8.03 -11.64
N LEU A 399 18.25 -6.89 -12.16
CA LEU A 399 17.11 -6.18 -11.58
C LEU A 399 15.82 -7.00 -11.64
N ILE A 400 15.62 -7.78 -12.70
CA ILE A 400 14.48 -8.71 -12.85
C ILE A 400 14.59 -9.81 -11.78
N ASP A 401 15.73 -10.46 -11.68
CA ASP A 401 15.94 -11.56 -10.73
C ASP A 401 15.81 -11.08 -9.27
N LEU A 402 16.18 -9.82 -8.99
CA LEU A 402 16.06 -9.21 -7.67
C LEU A 402 14.63 -8.82 -7.28
N GLN A 403 13.81 -8.39 -8.26
CA GLN A 403 12.50 -7.77 -8.01
C GLN A 403 11.32 -8.64 -8.45
N ILE A 404 11.55 -9.81 -9.05
CA ILE A 404 10.49 -10.78 -9.33
C ILE A 404 10.65 -11.96 -8.38
N THR A 405 9.77 -12.03 -7.40
CA THR A 405 9.78 -13.06 -6.34
C THR A 405 8.42 -13.75 -6.31
N ASN A 406 8.39 -15.08 -6.10
CA ASN A 406 7.13 -15.83 -5.98
C ASN A 406 6.13 -15.52 -7.11
N ASN A 407 6.62 -15.47 -8.37
CA ASN A 407 5.86 -15.19 -9.58
C ASN A 407 5.17 -13.81 -9.68
N HIS A 408 5.53 -12.83 -8.86
CA HIS A 408 5.03 -11.46 -8.99
C HIS A 408 6.16 -10.43 -8.85
N TYR A 409 5.88 -9.20 -9.27
CA TYR A 409 6.83 -8.10 -9.14
C TYR A 409 6.73 -7.48 -7.74
N SER A 410 7.86 -7.39 -7.05
CA SER A 410 8.07 -6.82 -5.72
C SER A 410 9.22 -5.81 -5.83
N PRO A 411 8.93 -4.56 -6.25
CA PRO A 411 9.95 -3.53 -6.41
C PRO A 411 10.64 -3.20 -5.08
N ILE A 412 11.73 -2.44 -5.19
CA ILE A 412 12.45 -1.95 -4.00
C ILE A 412 11.60 -0.89 -3.31
N GLY A 413 11.37 -1.08 -2.01
CA GLY A 413 10.73 -0.11 -1.15
C GLY A 413 11.55 1.18 -0.99
N ASN A 414 10.90 2.34 -0.97
CA ASN A 414 11.59 3.63 -0.83
C ASN A 414 11.96 3.98 0.63
N ASN A 415 11.40 3.26 1.59
CA ASN A 415 11.71 3.41 3.00
C ASN A 415 13.00 2.66 3.35
N GLY A 416 14.10 3.41 3.33
CA GLY A 416 15.45 2.92 3.63
C GLY A 416 16.29 2.60 2.39
N TRP A 417 15.68 2.43 1.21
CA TRP A 417 16.32 2.00 -0.04
C TRP A 417 17.11 0.68 0.11
N PHE A 418 17.51 0.06 -1.01
CA PHE A 418 18.25 -1.19 -0.92
C PHE A 418 19.77 -0.94 -0.95
N VAL A 419 20.39 -1.01 0.23
CA VAL A 419 21.83 -0.83 0.42
C VAL A 419 22.59 -2.15 0.19
N ARG A 420 23.74 -2.09 -0.49
CA ARG A 420 24.61 -3.23 -0.78
C ARG A 420 24.93 -4.03 0.49
N GLY A 421 24.68 -5.33 0.45
CA GLY A 421 24.90 -6.25 1.58
C GLY A 421 23.83 -6.18 2.68
N GLY A 422 22.82 -5.33 2.54
CA GLY A 422 21.66 -5.27 3.44
C GLY A 422 20.52 -6.18 3.00
N THR A 423 19.33 -5.94 3.56
CA THR A 423 18.07 -6.60 3.19
C THR A 423 17.26 -5.67 2.29
N LYS A 424 16.67 -6.20 1.21
CA LYS A 424 15.80 -5.43 0.30
C LYS A 424 14.56 -4.96 1.08
N PRO A 425 14.27 -3.63 1.16
CA PRO A 425 13.03 -3.16 1.72
C PRO A 425 11.83 -3.67 0.91
N CYS A 426 10.82 -4.19 1.61
CA CYS A 426 9.65 -4.80 0.99
C CYS A 426 8.52 -3.81 0.69
N PHE A 427 8.44 -2.66 1.38
CA PHE A 427 7.28 -1.77 1.33
C PHE A 427 7.65 -0.31 1.10
N ASP A 428 6.62 0.51 0.95
CA ASP A 428 6.70 1.86 0.38
C ASP A 428 7.18 1.79 -1.08
N GLN A 429 6.65 0.80 -1.79
CA GLN A 429 6.88 0.53 -3.19
C GLN A 429 6.19 1.58 -4.06
N GLN A 430 6.87 2.07 -5.09
CA GLN A 430 6.39 3.21 -5.87
C GLN A 430 6.03 2.84 -7.32
N PRO A 431 4.93 3.40 -7.88
CA PRO A 431 4.54 3.25 -9.28
C PRO A 431 5.63 3.52 -10.32
N ILE A 432 6.54 4.45 -10.04
CA ILE A 432 7.64 4.79 -10.96
C ILE A 432 8.61 3.61 -11.19
N GLU A 433 8.81 2.74 -10.20
CA GLU A 433 9.64 1.53 -10.37
C GLU A 433 8.98 0.56 -11.35
N ALA A 434 7.69 0.28 -11.16
CA ALA A 434 6.91 -0.61 -12.03
C ALA A 434 6.88 -0.10 -13.47
N GLN A 435 6.64 1.20 -13.67
CA GLN A 435 6.67 1.83 -14.99
C GLN A 435 8.06 1.75 -15.65
N ALA A 436 9.12 2.03 -14.91
CA ALA A 436 10.48 1.93 -15.44
C ALA A 436 10.86 0.50 -15.83
N MET A 437 10.52 -0.49 -14.99
CA MET A 437 10.77 -1.91 -15.25
C MET A 437 10.03 -2.37 -16.51
N LEU A 438 8.73 -2.05 -16.60
CA LEU A 438 7.89 -2.40 -17.74
C LEU A 438 8.49 -1.87 -19.06
N GLU A 439 8.82 -0.58 -19.13
CA GLU A 439 9.32 0.02 -20.37
C GLU A 439 10.68 -0.53 -20.79
N ALA A 440 11.58 -0.75 -19.83
CA ALA A 440 12.89 -1.35 -20.10
C ALA A 440 12.76 -2.79 -20.61
N CYS A 441 11.88 -3.59 -19.99
CA CYS A 441 11.60 -4.95 -20.39
C CYS A 441 10.92 -5.05 -21.75
N LEU A 442 9.95 -4.18 -22.08
CA LEU A 442 9.35 -4.15 -23.41
C LEU A 442 10.38 -3.81 -24.50
N LEU A 443 11.29 -2.87 -24.23
CA LEU A 443 12.40 -2.58 -25.13
C LEU A 443 13.32 -3.80 -25.31
N ALA A 444 13.78 -4.40 -24.21
CA ALA A 444 14.66 -5.57 -24.24
C ALA A 444 13.99 -6.77 -24.97
N PHE A 445 12.68 -6.96 -24.80
CA PHE A 445 11.93 -7.96 -25.53
C PHE A 445 11.92 -7.67 -27.03
N ARG A 446 11.64 -6.43 -27.47
CA ARG A 446 11.70 -6.07 -28.90
C ARG A 446 13.09 -6.29 -29.51
N MET A 447 14.15 -6.11 -28.73
CA MET A 447 15.53 -6.30 -29.19
C MET A 447 15.97 -7.76 -29.25
N THR A 448 15.49 -8.61 -28.33
CA THR A 448 16.04 -9.95 -28.11
C THR A 448 15.05 -11.09 -28.36
N LEU A 449 13.75 -10.78 -28.38
CA LEU A 449 12.63 -11.73 -28.42
C LEU A 449 12.65 -12.77 -27.29
N ARG A 450 13.39 -12.53 -26.20
CA ARG A 450 13.45 -13.44 -25.05
C ARG A 450 12.25 -13.26 -24.13
N ASP A 451 11.47 -14.32 -23.95
CA ASP A 451 10.24 -14.32 -23.14
C ASP A 451 10.43 -13.85 -21.70
N LYS A 452 11.63 -13.99 -21.12
CA LYS A 452 11.94 -13.46 -19.78
C LYS A 452 11.57 -11.97 -19.64
N TYR A 453 11.83 -11.16 -20.67
CA TYR A 453 11.55 -9.73 -20.64
C TYR A 453 10.06 -9.45 -20.81
N ARG A 454 9.37 -10.19 -21.68
CA ARG A 454 7.91 -10.07 -21.81
C ARG A 454 7.22 -10.42 -20.49
N ASN A 455 7.64 -11.51 -19.84
CA ASN A 455 7.08 -11.95 -18.57
C ASN A 455 7.36 -10.95 -17.44
N ALA A 456 8.57 -10.37 -17.40
CA ALA A 456 8.91 -9.33 -16.45
C ALA A 456 8.10 -8.04 -16.66
N ALA A 457 7.90 -7.61 -17.92
CA ALA A 457 7.03 -6.47 -18.23
C ALA A 457 5.58 -6.72 -17.79
N LEU A 458 5.05 -7.94 -18.01
CA LEU A 458 3.72 -8.33 -17.56
C LEU A 458 3.61 -8.36 -16.03
N ALA A 459 4.62 -8.88 -15.33
CA ALA A 459 4.63 -8.86 -13.86
C ALA A 459 4.64 -7.43 -13.31
N ALA A 460 5.48 -6.55 -13.87
CA ALA A 460 5.51 -5.13 -13.50
C ALA A 460 4.19 -4.41 -13.81
N PHE A 461 3.53 -4.73 -14.93
CA PHE A 461 2.20 -4.21 -15.25
C PHE A 461 1.14 -4.71 -14.26
N ASN A 462 1.12 -6.00 -13.97
CA ASN A 462 0.12 -6.60 -13.09
C ASN A 462 0.28 -6.18 -11.63
N TRP A 463 1.44 -5.66 -11.22
CA TRP A 463 1.63 -5.03 -9.91
C TRP A 463 0.59 -3.93 -9.65
N PHE A 464 0.29 -3.10 -10.65
CA PHE A 464 -0.76 -2.08 -10.56
C PHE A 464 -2.16 -2.67 -10.36
N LEU A 465 -2.39 -3.87 -10.88
CA LEU A 465 -3.67 -4.57 -10.87
C LEU A 465 -3.86 -5.47 -9.65
N GLY A 466 -2.87 -5.52 -8.75
CA GLY A 466 -2.93 -6.31 -7.53
C GLY A 466 -2.13 -7.61 -7.57
N GLN A 467 -1.37 -7.94 -8.62
CA GLN A 467 -0.37 -9.01 -8.52
C GLN A 467 0.92 -8.46 -7.89
N ASN A 468 0.83 -8.14 -6.60
CA ASN A 468 1.88 -7.53 -5.78
C ASN A 468 1.89 -8.16 -4.38
N ASP A 469 2.77 -7.68 -3.49
CA ASP A 469 3.02 -8.32 -2.21
C ASP A 469 1.80 -8.39 -1.27
N LEU A 470 0.76 -7.56 -1.48
CA LEU A 470 -0.46 -7.54 -0.65
C LEU A 470 -1.73 -8.01 -1.39
N ASN A 471 -1.62 -8.40 -2.66
CA ASN A 471 -2.76 -8.73 -3.51
C ASN A 471 -3.82 -7.61 -3.64
N GLU A 472 -3.38 -6.34 -3.58
CA GLU A 472 -4.27 -5.18 -3.56
C GLU A 472 -4.01 -4.26 -4.76
N PRO A 473 -5.01 -3.86 -5.55
CA PRO A 473 -4.80 -3.00 -6.70
C PRO A 473 -4.35 -1.58 -6.28
N LEU A 474 -3.41 -1.03 -7.04
CA LEU A 474 -3.07 0.39 -6.96
C LEU A 474 -3.86 1.21 -8.00
N TYR A 475 -4.22 0.61 -9.14
CA TYR A 475 -5.13 1.25 -10.07
C TYR A 475 -6.54 1.35 -9.47
N ASP A 476 -7.10 2.55 -9.46
CA ASP A 476 -8.48 2.81 -9.06
C ASP A 476 -9.39 2.86 -10.29
N TYR A 477 -10.14 1.78 -10.50
CA TYR A 477 -11.09 1.64 -11.60
C TYR A 477 -12.21 2.68 -11.59
N ALA A 478 -12.56 3.25 -10.43
CA ALA A 478 -13.65 4.22 -10.32
C ALA A 478 -13.23 5.61 -10.81
N THR A 479 -11.98 6.01 -10.53
CA THR A 479 -11.48 7.36 -10.85
C THR A 479 -10.62 7.39 -12.12
N GLY A 480 -9.98 6.27 -12.47
CA GLY A 480 -8.91 6.23 -13.47
C GLY A 480 -7.53 6.63 -12.91
N GLY A 481 -7.43 6.89 -11.60
CA GLY A 481 -6.19 7.27 -10.92
C GLY A 481 -5.37 6.06 -10.46
N CYS A 482 -4.17 6.31 -9.95
CA CYS A 482 -3.33 5.29 -9.32
C CYS A 482 -2.94 5.76 -7.93
N ARG A 483 -2.96 4.82 -6.98
CA ARG A 483 -2.51 5.00 -5.61
C ARG A 483 -1.00 5.23 -5.55
N ASP A 484 -0.56 6.06 -4.60
CA ASP A 484 0.83 6.58 -4.55
C ASP A 484 1.89 5.53 -4.24
N GLY A 485 1.50 4.43 -3.61
CA GLY A 485 2.41 3.33 -3.33
C GLY A 485 1.79 2.22 -2.51
N LEU A 486 2.54 1.14 -2.33
CA LEU A 486 2.15 -0.01 -1.50
C LEU A 486 2.90 0.02 -0.17
N THR A 487 2.19 0.29 0.93
CA THR A 487 2.71 0.32 2.30
C THR A 487 2.44 -1.03 3.00
N PRO A 488 3.02 -1.31 4.18
CA PRO A 488 2.75 -2.56 4.91
C PRO A 488 1.27 -2.75 5.30
N ASP A 489 0.54 -1.65 5.45
CA ASP A 489 -0.87 -1.61 5.86
C ASP A 489 -1.84 -1.64 4.67
N GLY A 490 -1.33 -1.62 3.44
CA GLY A 490 -2.11 -1.57 2.20
C GLY A 490 -1.67 -0.43 1.27
N PRO A 491 -2.39 -0.25 0.15
CA PRO A 491 -2.14 0.86 -0.76
C PRO A 491 -2.34 2.23 -0.09
N ASN A 492 -1.40 3.16 -0.30
CA ASN A 492 -1.59 4.57 0.04
C ASN A 492 -2.76 5.13 -0.79
N LEU A 493 -3.83 5.57 -0.13
CA LEU A 493 -5.07 5.92 -0.80
C LEU A 493 -5.00 7.21 -1.64
N ASN A 494 -3.95 8.02 -1.46
CA ASN A 494 -3.71 9.21 -2.28
C ASN A 494 -3.41 8.86 -3.74
N GLN A 495 -3.91 9.67 -4.67
CA GLN A 495 -3.77 9.50 -6.11
C GLN A 495 -3.06 10.70 -6.74
N GLY A 496 -1.78 10.88 -6.44
CA GLY A 496 -0.96 11.96 -6.97
C GLY A 496 -0.71 11.88 -8.48
N ALA A 497 -0.04 12.90 -9.02
CA ALA A 497 0.28 12.95 -10.44
C ALA A 497 1.31 11.89 -10.84
N GLU A 498 2.42 11.72 -10.12
CA GLU A 498 3.45 10.74 -10.48
C GLU A 498 2.88 9.33 -10.63
N SER A 499 2.09 8.88 -9.64
CA SER A 499 1.49 7.55 -9.60
C SER A 499 0.50 7.35 -10.74
N THR A 500 -0.41 8.30 -10.92
CA THR A 500 -1.40 8.29 -12.01
C THR A 500 -0.74 8.27 -13.38
N LEU A 501 0.29 9.10 -13.58
CA LEU A 501 1.01 9.17 -14.85
C LEU A 501 1.84 7.91 -15.10
N ALA A 502 2.46 7.33 -14.07
CA ALA A 502 3.19 6.06 -14.18
C ALA A 502 2.26 4.91 -14.61
N TRP A 503 1.05 4.84 -14.03
CA TRP A 503 0.01 3.91 -14.48
C TRP A 503 -0.39 4.14 -15.93
N LEU A 504 -0.73 5.38 -16.31
CA LEU A 504 -1.18 5.69 -17.66
C LEU A 504 -0.11 5.40 -18.71
N LEU A 505 1.16 5.73 -18.45
CA LEU A 505 2.28 5.39 -19.33
C LEU A 505 2.43 3.86 -19.48
N SER A 506 2.31 3.12 -18.37
CA SER A 506 2.36 1.66 -18.36
C SER A 506 1.23 1.04 -19.18
N LEU A 507 0.00 1.54 -19.00
CA LEU A 507 -1.19 1.10 -19.73
C LEU A 507 -1.07 1.40 -21.23
N LEU A 508 -0.67 2.61 -21.59
CA LEU A 508 -0.47 3.01 -23.00
C LEU A 508 0.64 2.19 -23.67
N ALA A 509 1.72 1.88 -22.95
CA ALA A 509 2.79 1.02 -23.46
C ALA A 509 2.29 -0.41 -23.71
N MET A 510 1.46 -0.96 -22.82
CA MET A 510 0.87 -2.29 -22.98
C MET A 510 -0.15 -2.37 -24.11
N HIS A 511 -1.02 -1.37 -24.27
CA HIS A 511 -1.94 -1.28 -25.41
C HIS A 511 -1.17 -1.20 -26.73
N GLY A 512 -0.13 -0.36 -26.79
CA GLY A 512 0.77 -0.27 -27.95
C GLY A 512 1.45 -1.60 -28.26
N PHE A 513 1.96 -2.29 -27.25
CA PHE A 513 2.59 -3.61 -27.40
C PHE A 513 1.60 -4.66 -27.90
N HIS A 514 0.36 -4.72 -27.39
CA HIS A 514 -0.66 -5.63 -27.90
C HIS A 514 -1.06 -5.33 -29.34
N ALA A 515 -1.18 -4.06 -29.73
CA ALA A 515 -1.47 -3.66 -31.10
C ALA A 515 -0.35 -4.07 -32.07
N GLU A 516 0.92 -3.91 -31.68
CA GLU A 516 2.08 -4.42 -32.45
C GLU A 516 1.99 -5.93 -32.69
N GLN A 517 1.66 -6.70 -31.65
CA GLN A 517 1.51 -8.16 -31.76
C GLN A 517 0.31 -8.57 -32.63
N GLY A 518 -0.80 -7.84 -32.55
CA GLY A 518 -1.98 -8.08 -33.40
C GLY A 518 -1.72 -7.82 -34.89
N ASN A 519 -0.88 -6.84 -35.22
CA ASN A 519 -0.51 -6.54 -36.61
C ASN A 519 0.54 -7.50 -37.20
N MET A 520 1.13 -8.41 -36.41
CA MET A 520 2.09 -9.41 -36.87
C MET A 520 1.46 -10.71 -37.40
N HIS A 521 0.12 -10.79 -37.51
CA HIS A 521 -0.58 -11.92 -38.16
C HIS A 521 -0.38 -11.91 -39.69
N TYR A 522 0.81 -12.31 -40.16
CA TYR A 522 1.07 -12.68 -41.57
C TYR A 522 0.83 -14.17 -41.85
N THR A 523 0.16 -14.87 -40.93
CA THR A 523 -0.12 -16.32 -41.02
C THR A 523 -1.55 -16.63 -40.59
N GLU A 524 -2.54 -15.93 -41.15
CA GLU A 524 -3.82 -16.60 -41.38
C GLU A 524 -3.63 -17.40 -42.67
N THR A 525 -3.62 -18.73 -42.56
CA THR A 525 -3.75 -19.62 -43.71
C THR A 525 -4.96 -19.19 -44.51
N ILE A 526 -4.76 -18.92 -45.80
CA ILE A 526 -5.86 -18.87 -46.76
C ILE A 526 -6.54 -20.23 -46.67
N GLU A 527 -7.75 -20.26 -46.10
CA GLU A 527 -8.60 -21.45 -46.14
C GLU A 527 -8.89 -21.77 -47.62
N GLU A 528 -8.55 -22.99 -48.05
CA GLU A 528 -9.09 -23.62 -49.27
C GLU A 528 -10.41 -24.32 -48.96
#